data_AF-A0A2S7NRR1-F1
#
_entry.id   AF-A0A2S7NRR1-F1
#
_cell.length_a   1.000
_cell.length_b   1.000
_cell.length_c   1.000
_cell.angle_alpha   90.00
_cell.angle_beta   90.00
_cell.angle_gamma   90.00
#
_symmetry.space_group_name_H-M   'P 1'
#
loop_
_entity.id
_entity.type
_entity.pdbx_description
1 polymer ?
#
loop_
_entity_poly.entity_id
_entity_poly.type
_entity_poly.pdbx_seq_one_letter_code
_entity_poly.pdbx_strand_id
1 'polypeptide(L)' 'MATKSKLPTMHTAGIFSDMTVDGPEIGTLVVIVDRAKNLPNRKTIGKQDPYCAARLGKEAKKTETDKRGGQTPRCSRFA' A
#
# COMPACT_ATOMS: atom_id res chain seq x y z
N MET A 1 -37.01 8.93 -20.03
CA MET A 1 -36.00 8.03 -19.44
C MET A 1 -34.67 8.78 -19.39
N ALA A 2 -34.25 9.25 -18.22
CA ALA A 2 -33.05 10.08 -18.09
C ALA A 2 -31.81 9.20 -17.85
N THR A 3 -30.84 9.29 -18.77
CA THR A 3 -29.54 8.63 -18.65
C THR A 3 -28.70 9.39 -17.62
N LYS A 4 -28.43 8.77 -16.46
CA LYS A 4 -27.48 9.32 -15.48
C LYS A 4 -26.08 9.23 -16.08
N SER A 5 -25.53 10.37 -16.51
CA SER A 5 -24.12 10.53 -16.83
C SER A 5 -23.28 10.23 -15.59
N LYS A 6 -22.55 9.11 -15.63
CA LYS A 6 -21.56 8.74 -14.62
C LYS A 6 -20.40 9.73 -14.72
N LEU A 7 -20.37 10.75 -13.85
CA LEU A 7 -19.17 11.58 -13.70
C LEU A 7 -18.00 10.63 -13.38
N PRO A 8 -16.81 10.83 -13.98
CA PRO A 8 -15.64 10.09 -13.58
C PRO A 8 -15.37 10.45 -12.12
N THR A 9 -15.49 9.48 -11.23
CA THR A 9 -14.90 9.54 -9.90
C THR A 9 -13.41 9.78 -10.10
N MET A 10 -12.98 11.04 -10.07
CA MET A 10 -11.57 11.40 -9.99
C MET A 10 -11.06 10.74 -8.72
N HIS A 11 -10.25 9.69 -8.87
CA HIS A 11 -9.43 9.22 -7.78
C HIS A 11 -8.56 10.39 -7.32
N THR A 12 -8.45 10.59 -6.00
CA THR A 12 -7.58 11.62 -5.37
C THR A 12 -6.08 11.48 -5.68
N ALA A 13 -5.73 10.60 -6.62
CA ALA A 13 -4.39 10.40 -7.17
C ALA A 13 -4.14 11.21 -8.47
N GLY A 14 -5.14 11.90 -9.01
CA GLY A 14 -5.04 12.65 -10.28
C GLY A 14 -4.27 13.97 -10.21
N ILE A 15 -3.81 14.39 -9.02
CA ILE A 15 -3.06 15.65 -8.84
C ILE A 15 -1.54 15.43 -8.93
N PHE A 16 -1.05 14.18 -8.92
CA PHE A 16 0.38 13.86 -8.75
C PHE A 16 1.00 13.01 -9.87
N SER A 17 0.39 12.99 -11.06
CA SER A 17 0.92 12.23 -12.20
C SER A 17 1.94 12.97 -13.05
N ASP A 18 2.14 14.28 -12.82
CA ASP A 18 3.10 15.08 -13.59
C ASP A 18 4.29 15.51 -12.72
N MET A 19 5.48 15.03 -13.06
CA MET A 19 6.74 15.39 -12.40
C MET A 19 7.17 16.84 -12.66
N THR A 20 6.48 17.57 -13.54
CA THR A 20 6.66 19.03 -13.66
C THR A 20 5.98 19.79 -12.50
N VAL A 21 5.12 19.13 -11.71
CA VAL A 21 4.32 19.69 -10.60
C VAL A 21 4.85 19.28 -9.22
N ASP A 22 5.70 18.26 -9.14
CA ASP A 22 6.36 17.88 -7.89
C ASP A 22 7.32 19.02 -7.50
N GLY A 23 6.89 19.84 -6.54
CA GLY A 23 7.68 20.93 -5.98
C GLY A 23 9.03 20.44 -5.43
N PRO A 24 9.94 21.36 -5.08
CA PRO A 24 11.24 21.01 -4.51
C PRO A 24 11.09 20.04 -3.32
N GLU A 25 12.08 19.16 -3.14
CA GLU A 25 12.08 18.17 -2.06
C GLU A 25 11.75 18.83 -0.72
N ILE A 26 10.58 18.50 -0.16
CA ILE A 26 10.06 19.11 1.06
C ILE A 26 10.71 18.47 2.31
N GLY A 27 11.20 17.23 2.18
CA GLY A 27 11.91 16.49 3.22
C GLY A 27 11.83 14.98 3.08
N THR A 28 12.41 14.26 4.06
CA THR A 28 12.46 12.79 4.06
C THR A 28 11.31 12.17 4.88
N LEU A 29 10.49 11.33 4.25
CA LEU A 29 9.49 10.52 4.95
C LEU A 29 10.10 9.17 5.38
N VAL A 30 10.19 8.94 6.69
CA VAL A 30 10.61 7.65 7.26
C VAL A 30 9.37 6.86 7.70
N VAL A 31 9.14 5.70 7.07
CA VAL A 31 8.02 4.81 7.41
C VAL A 31 8.57 3.54 8.07
N ILE A 32 8.16 3.30 9.31
CA ILE A 32 8.47 2.07 10.06
C ILE A 32 7.18 1.28 10.21
N VAL A 33 7.16 0.05 9.67
CA VAL A 33 6.04 -0.86 9.83
C VAL A 33 6.42 -1.93 10.85
N ASP A 34 5.75 -1.97 12.00
CA ASP A 34 6.05 -2.95 13.05
C ASP A 34 5.38 -4.30 12.78
N ARG A 35 4.11 -4.41 13.14
CA ARG A 35 3.33 -5.65 13.03
C ARG A 35 1.91 -5.38 12.59
N ALA A 36 1.31 -6.39 11.96
CA ALA A 36 -0.13 -6.38 11.73
C ALA A 36 -0.85 -7.28 12.74
N LYS A 37 -2.17 -7.10 12.86
CA LYS A 37 -3.02 -7.85 13.78
C LYS A 37 -4.33 -8.22 13.08
N ASN A 38 -4.84 -9.41 13.38
CA ASN A 38 -6.14 -9.90 12.91
C ASN A 38 -6.30 -9.87 11.38
N LEU A 39 -5.25 -10.22 10.61
CA LEU A 39 -5.41 -10.35 9.17
C LEU A 39 -6.45 -11.44 8.85
N PRO A 40 -7.35 -11.20 7.88
CA PRO A 40 -8.30 -12.20 7.45
C PRO A 40 -7.54 -13.43 6.94
N ASN A 41 -7.96 -14.61 7.36
CA ASN A 41 -7.36 -15.84 6.86
C ASN A 41 -7.92 -16.15 5.47
N ARG A 42 -7.07 -16.03 4.44
CA ARG A 42 -7.46 -16.33 3.05
C ARG A 42 -6.99 -17.71 2.58
N LYS A 43 -6.20 -18.44 3.37
CA LYS A 43 -5.76 -19.80 3.05
C LYS A 43 -6.67 -20.84 3.70
N THR A 44 -7.11 -21.82 2.91
CA THR A 44 -7.92 -22.96 3.39
C THR A 44 -7.09 -23.94 4.23
N ILE A 45 -5.80 -24.12 3.91
CA ILE A 45 -4.87 -24.98 4.63
C ILE A 45 -3.56 -24.23 4.90
N GLY A 46 -3.09 -24.29 6.15
CA GLY A 46 -1.84 -23.68 6.58
C GLY A 46 -1.94 -22.19 6.92
N LYS A 47 -0.80 -21.58 7.24
CA LYS A 47 -0.69 -20.15 7.53
C LYS A 47 -0.43 -19.37 6.23
N GLN A 48 -0.98 -18.16 6.14
CA GLN A 48 -0.67 -17.23 5.06
C GLN A 48 0.72 -16.60 5.20
N ASP A 49 1.23 -16.07 4.09
CA ASP A 49 2.56 -15.50 3.92
C ASP A 49 2.45 -14.00 3.59
N PRO A 50 2.13 -13.15 4.58
CA PRO A 50 1.87 -11.73 4.37
C PRO A 50 3.18 -10.91 4.22
N TYR A 51 3.06 -9.74 3.60
CA TYR A 51 4.10 -8.72 3.50
C TYR A 51 3.44 -7.33 3.52
N CYS A 52 4.24 -6.29 3.74
CA CYS A 52 3.77 -4.92 3.73
C CYS A 52 4.30 -4.18 2.50
N ALA A 53 3.47 -3.35 1.88
CA ALA A 53 3.84 -2.53 0.72
C ALA A 53 3.45 -1.07 0.98
N ALA A 54 4.41 -0.16 0.78
CA ALA A 54 4.21 1.28 0.90
C ALA A 54 4.45 1.91 -0.47
N ARG A 55 3.62 2.88 -0.83
CA ARG A 55 3.73 3.62 -2.08
C ARG A 55 3.60 5.11 -1.82
N LEU A 56 4.56 5.89 -2.31
CA LEU A 56 4.56 7.34 -2.31
C LEU A 56 4.79 7.81 -3.75
N GLY A 57 3.78 8.39 -4.39
CA GLY A 57 3.85 8.75 -5.81
C GLY A 57 4.16 7.54 -6.70
N LYS A 58 5.25 7.63 -7.46
CA LYS A 58 5.77 6.57 -8.35
C LYS A 58 6.68 5.58 -7.63
N GLU A 59 7.13 5.89 -6.41
CA GLU A 59 7.96 4.99 -5.62
C GLU A 59 7.11 3.97 -4.88
N ALA A 60 7.42 2.69 -5.08
CA ALA A 60 6.82 1.59 -4.36
C ALA A 60 7.91 0.72 -3.72
N LYS A 61 7.78 0.44 -2.43
CA LYS A 61 8.66 -0.45 -1.68
C LYS A 61 7.85 -1.55 -1.02
N LYS A 62 8.45 -2.72 -0.87
CA LYS A 62 7.84 -3.88 -0.21
C LYS A 62 8.78 -4.47 0.82
N THR A 63 8.23 -5.00 1.90
CA THR A 63 8.99 -5.76 2.87
C THR A 63 9.27 -7.17 2.35
N GLU A 64 10.20 -7.85 3.01
CA GLU A 64 10.27 -9.30 2.89
C GLU A 64 8.94 -9.94 3.34
N THR A 65 8.67 -11.13 2.80
CA THR A 65 7.49 -11.91 3.17
C THR A 65 7.72 -12.63 4.48
N ASP A 66 6.80 -12.45 5.44
CA ASP A 66 6.78 -13.22 6.67
C ASP A 66 6.18 -14.61 6.41
N LYS A 67 7.07 -15.58 6.14
CA LYS A 67 6.67 -16.95 5.82
C LYS A 67 5.91 -17.57 6.98
N ARG A 68 4.68 -18.03 6.72
CA ARG A 68 3.75 -18.56 7.71
C ARG A 68 3.42 -17.56 8.83
N GLY A 69 3.47 -16.26 8.57
CA GLY A 69 3.16 -15.18 9.53
C GLY A 69 1.71 -15.17 10.02
N GLY A 70 0.80 -15.82 9.29
CA GLY A 70 -0.58 -16.02 9.75
C GLY A 70 -1.34 -14.70 9.90
N GLN A 71 -2.04 -14.51 11.02
CA GLN A 71 -2.87 -13.33 11.25
C GLN A 71 -2.12 -12.17 11.94
N THR A 72 -0.90 -12.41 12.44
CA THR A 72 -0.11 -11.43 13.19
C THR A 72 1.35 -11.37 12.72
N PRO A 73 1.60 -10.99 11.46
CA PRO A 73 2.95 -10.97 10.91
C PRO A 73 3.77 -9.78 11.39
N ARG A 74 5.10 -9.92 11.32
CA ARG A 74 6.05 -8.81 11.49
C ARG A 74 6.52 -8.30 10.13
N CYS A 75 6.48 -6.98 9.94
CA CYS A 75 6.78 -6.30 8.68
C CYS A 75 7.98 -5.34 8.81
N SER A 76 8.99 -5.69 9.61
CA SER A 76 9.96 -4.72 10.15
C SER A 76 10.92 -4.10 9.15
N ARG A 77 11.10 -4.63 7.93
CA ARG A 77 12.10 -4.09 6.98
C ARG A 77 11.60 -4.08 5.54
N PHE A 78 11.53 -2.89 4.96
CA PHE A 78 11.44 -2.71 3.51
C PHE A 78 12.77 -3.11 2.86
N ALA A 79 12.69 -3.94 1.82
CA ALA A 79 13.80 -4.22 0.92
C ALA A 79 13.87 -3.15 -0.17
#